data_AF-V3ZMM1-F1
#
_entry.id   AF-V3ZMM1-F1
#
_cell.length_a   1.000
_cell.length_b   1.000
_cell.length_c   1.000
_cell.angle_alpha   90.00
_cell.angle_beta   90.00
_cell.angle_gamma   90.00
#
_symmetry.space_group_name_H-M   'P 1'
#
loop_
_entity.id
_entity.type
_entity.pdbx_description
1 polymer ?
#
loop_
_entity_poly.entity_id
_entity_poly.type
_entity_poly.pdbx_seq_one_letter_code
_entity_poly.pdbx_strand_id
1 'polypeptide(L)'
;NEDEVDAVPSLKKEDSDTKYPDSTLKKPLQDLVELICDIKKMEEAVMEMKYDAKKAPLGKLTKTQIKAGYQALKVIEGLIDSNNFGHKLVEACNDFYTRIPHDFGFKTPPAIRTKPQVKEKLQLLE
;
A
#
# COMPACT_ATOMS: atom_id res chain seq x y z
N ASN A 1 -2.39 25.42 9.36
CA ASN A 1 -1.29 24.61 8.80
C ASN A 1 -1.55 23.17 9.10
N GLU A 2 -2.03 22.42 8.11
CA GLU A 2 -2.40 21.00 8.25
C GLU A 2 -1.28 20.05 7.79
N ASP A 3 -0.09 20.59 7.50
CA ASP A 3 1.02 19.86 6.87
C ASP A 3 2.08 19.33 7.86
N GLU A 4 1.79 19.20 9.16
CA GLU A 4 2.78 18.81 10.17
C GLU A 4 2.45 17.51 10.90
N VAL A 5 2.08 16.44 10.18
CA VAL A 5 1.92 15.09 10.79
C VAL A 5 2.38 13.90 9.92
N ASP A 6 2.99 14.10 8.75
CA ASP A 6 3.35 13.00 7.84
C ASP A 6 4.66 12.25 8.19
N ALA A 7 5.22 12.47 9.37
CA ALA A 7 6.36 11.69 9.87
C ALA A 7 5.90 10.73 11.00
N VAL A 8 5.51 9.51 10.63
CA VAL A 8 5.49 8.40 11.59
C VAL A 8 6.96 8.17 12.00
N PRO A 9 7.29 8.17 13.31
CA PRO A 9 8.66 8.06 13.77
C PRO A 9 9.29 6.81 13.17
N SER A 10 10.49 6.98 12.59
CA SER A 10 11.31 5.85 12.16
C SER A 10 11.44 4.89 13.34
N LEU A 11 10.88 3.69 13.19
CA LEU A 11 11.06 2.60 14.15
C LEU A 11 12.56 2.41 14.32
N LYS A 12 13.08 2.88 15.45
CA LYS A 12 14.45 2.64 15.88
C LYS A 12 14.62 1.12 15.89
N LYS A 13 15.67 0.60 15.26
CA LYS A 13 16.09 -0.79 15.44
C LYS A 13 16.19 -1.02 16.94
N GLU A 14 15.34 -1.89 17.48
CA GLU A 14 15.31 -2.20 18.89
C GLU A 14 16.62 -2.89 19.26
N ASP A 15 17.40 -2.24 20.13
CA ASP A 15 18.37 -2.90 20.98
C ASP A 15 17.62 -3.94 21.84
N SER A 16 18.10 -5.18 21.81
CA SER A 16 17.41 -6.38 22.29
C SER A 16 17.34 -6.54 23.82
N ASP A 17 17.28 -5.46 24.61
CA ASP A 17 17.34 -5.53 26.08
C ASP A 17 16.29 -4.67 26.81
N THR A 18 15.21 -4.27 26.13
CA THR A 18 14.12 -3.53 26.80
C THR A 18 13.14 -4.53 27.43
N LYS A 19 13.23 -4.73 28.76
CA LYS A 19 12.26 -5.58 29.50
C LYS A 19 10.91 -4.86 29.64
N TYR A 20 9.93 -5.26 28.85
CA TYR A 20 8.55 -4.86 29.01
C TYR A 20 7.86 -5.66 30.13
N PRO A 21 6.94 -5.06 30.91
CA PRO A 21 6.16 -5.79 31.89
C PRO A 21 5.22 -6.79 31.22
N ASP A 22 4.93 -7.89 31.90
CA ASP A 22 3.97 -8.89 31.43
C ASP A 22 2.56 -8.30 31.27
N SER A 23 1.87 -8.68 30.20
CA SER A 23 0.52 -8.21 29.91
C SER A 23 -0.50 -8.75 30.92
N THR A 24 -1.33 -7.86 31.47
CA THR A 24 -2.41 -8.19 32.40
C THR A 24 -3.72 -8.58 31.71
N LEU A 25 -3.75 -8.60 30.38
CA LEU A 25 -4.94 -8.95 29.59
C LEU A 25 -5.23 -10.46 29.64
N LYS A 26 -6.50 -10.84 29.47
CA LYS A 26 -6.87 -12.26 29.35
C LYS A 26 -6.28 -12.86 28.07
N LYS A 27 -5.91 -14.14 28.09
CA LYS A 27 -5.31 -14.83 26.94
C LYS A 27 -6.06 -14.64 25.61
N PRO A 28 -7.41 -14.77 25.54
CA PRO A 28 -8.15 -14.52 24.30
C PRO A 28 -8.02 -13.09 23.75
N LEU A 29 -7.83 -12.09 24.62
CA LEU A 29 -7.61 -10.70 24.20
C LEU A 29 -6.18 -10.49 23.73
N GLN A 30 -5.20 -11.13 24.39
CA GLN A 30 -3.81 -11.10 23.93
C GLN A 30 -3.69 -11.72 22.53
N ASP A 31 -4.32 -12.89 22.32
CA ASP A 31 -4.32 -13.58 21.03
C ASP A 31 -4.99 -12.75 19.94
N LEU A 32 -6.08 -12.05 20.28
CA LEU A 32 -6.75 -11.13 19.36
C LEU A 32 -5.83 -9.95 18.99
N VAL A 33 -5.19 -9.31 19.97
CA VAL A 33 -4.28 -8.19 19.74
C VAL A 33 -3.08 -8.63 18.90
N GLU A 34 -2.50 -9.78 19.21
CA GLU A 34 -1.40 -10.38 18.43
C GLU A 34 -1.83 -10.65 16.98
N LEU A 35 -3.05 -11.16 16.77
CA LEU A 35 -3.57 -11.41 15.43
C LEU A 35 -3.78 -10.12 14.62
N ILE A 36 -4.42 -9.10 15.19
CA ILE A 36 -4.74 -7.86 14.46
C ILE A 36 -3.54 -6.91 14.31
N CYS A 37 -2.51 -7.04 15.16
CA CYS A 37 -1.33 -6.18 15.14
C CYS A 37 -0.09 -6.87 14.54
N ASP A 38 -0.26 -8.02 13.86
CA ASP A 38 0.83 -8.72 13.20
C ASP A 38 1.26 -7.98 11.91
N ILE A 39 2.28 -7.13 12.03
CA ILE A 39 2.82 -6.34 10.91
C ILE A 39 3.31 -7.25 9.78
N LYS A 40 3.86 -8.44 10.09
CA LYS A 40 4.36 -9.36 9.05
C LYS A 40 3.22 -9.88 8.20
N LYS A 41 2.10 -10.26 8.82
CA LYS A 41 0.89 -10.66 8.08
C LYS A 41 0.32 -9.52 7.23
N MET A 42 0.37 -8.28 7.73
CA MET A 42 -0.04 -7.12 6.92
C MET A 42 0.87 -6.91 5.71
N GLU A 43 2.19 -7.03 5.89
CA GLU A 43 3.18 -6.93 4.80
C GLU A 43 2.98 -8.04 3.77
N GLU A 44 2.75 -9.29 4.21
CA GLU A 44 2.47 -10.43 3.34
C GLU A 44 1.22 -10.19 2.48
N ALA A 45 0.13 -9.70 3.07
CA ALA A 45 -1.11 -9.41 2.35
C ALA A 45 -0.92 -8.38 1.22
N VAL A 46 -0.17 -7.29 1.46
CA VAL A 46 0.07 -6.28 0.41
C VAL A 46 1.09 -6.76 -0.64
N MET A 47 2.03 -7.63 -0.25
CA MET A 47 2.98 -8.24 -1.19
C MET A 47 2.26 -9.15 -2.20
N GLU A 48 1.19 -9.85 -1.79
CA GLU A 48 0.35 -10.64 -2.71
C GLU A 48 -0.27 -9.76 -3.81
N MET A 49 -0.65 -8.53 -3.45
CA MET A 49 -1.19 -7.50 -4.36
C MET A 49 -0.11 -6.81 -5.23
N LYS A 50 1.14 -7.29 -5.15
CA LYS A 50 2.33 -6.80 -5.86
C LYS A 50 2.86 -5.46 -5.39
N TYR A 51 2.55 -5.04 -4.17
CA TYR A 51 3.15 -3.85 -3.57
C TYR A 51 4.63 -4.10 -3.19
N ASP A 52 5.50 -3.12 -3.46
CA ASP A 52 6.93 -3.20 -3.14
C ASP A 52 7.20 -2.72 -1.72
N ALA A 53 6.96 -3.60 -0.74
CA ALA A 53 7.21 -3.33 0.67
C ALA A 53 8.71 -3.10 0.98
N LYS A 54 9.64 -3.54 0.11
CA LYS A 54 11.08 -3.30 0.28
C LYS A 54 11.44 -1.85 -0.03
N LYS A 55 10.86 -1.27 -1.09
CA LYS A 55 11.07 0.13 -1.46
C LYS A 55 10.28 1.08 -0.57
N ALA A 56 9.03 0.73 -0.25
CA ALA A 56 8.16 1.53 0.59
C ALA A 56 7.53 0.65 1.67
N PRO A 57 8.18 0.48 2.83
CA PRO A 57 7.57 -0.17 3.97
C PRO A 57 6.23 0.49 4.31
N LEU A 58 5.27 -0.26 4.88
CA LEU A 58 3.91 0.22 5.17
C LEU A 58 3.90 1.57 5.90
N GLY A 59 4.80 1.77 6.86
CA GLY A 59 4.90 3.01 7.64
C GLY A 59 5.52 4.22 6.93
N LYS A 60 6.01 4.09 5.70
CA LYS A 60 6.65 5.18 4.93
C LYS A 60 5.80 5.71 3.77
N LEU A 61 4.67 5.08 3.48
CA LEU A 61 3.76 5.56 2.46
C LEU A 61 2.98 6.76 3.01
N THR A 62 3.15 7.94 2.39
CA THR A 62 2.51 9.17 2.89
C THR A 62 1.06 9.28 2.43
N LYS A 63 0.24 10.02 3.18
CA LYS A 63 -1.16 10.30 2.79
C LYS A 63 -1.25 10.98 1.43
N THR A 64 -0.29 11.88 1.14
CA THR A 64 -0.18 12.57 -0.15
C THR A 64 0.04 11.59 -1.30
N GLN A 65 0.91 10.59 -1.10
CA GLN A 65 1.19 9.56 -2.09
C GLN A 65 -0.01 8.63 -2.33
N ILE A 66 -0.73 8.25 -1.27
CA ILE A 66 -1.99 7.49 -1.35
C ILE A 66 -3.03 8.27 -2.15
N LYS A 67 -3.26 9.55 -1.81
CA LYS A 67 -4.20 10.43 -2.52
C LYS A 67 -3.83 10.57 -4.00
N ALA A 68 -2.55 10.69 -4.31
CA ALA A 68 -2.07 10.75 -5.68
C ALA A 68 -2.31 9.42 -6.43
N GLY A 69 -2.15 8.27 -5.75
CA GLY A 69 -2.50 6.95 -6.29
C GLY A 69 -3.99 6.85 -6.64
N TYR A 70 -4.88 7.30 -5.75
CA TYR A 70 -6.33 7.36 -6.00
C TYR A 70 -6.68 8.23 -7.21
N GLN A 71 -6.02 9.38 -7.36
CA GLN A 71 -6.22 10.26 -8.52
C GLN A 71 -5.81 9.57 -9.82
N ALA A 72 -4.67 8.87 -9.84
CA ALA A 72 -4.23 8.11 -11.00
C ALA A 72 -5.21 6.98 -11.36
N LEU A 73 -5.72 6.23 -10.37
CA LEU A 73 -6.73 5.19 -10.59
C LEU A 73 -8.04 5.75 -11.16
N LYS A 74 -8.47 6.93 -10.71
CA LYS A 74 -9.67 7.60 -11.25
C LYS A 74 -9.51 7.98 -12.73
N VAL A 75 -8.31 8.40 -13.13
CA VAL A 75 -8.01 8.67 -14.55
C VAL A 75 -8.07 7.39 -15.38
N ILE A 76 -7.51 6.28 -14.86
CA ILE A 76 -7.56 4.97 -15.50
C ILE A 76 -9.01 4.50 -15.68
N GLU A 77 -9.84 4.62 -14.62
CA GLU A 77 -11.25 4.27 -14.67
C GLU A 77 -12.01 5.06 -15.75
N GLY A 78 -11.82 6.38 -15.82
CA GLY A 78 -12.45 7.22 -16.83
C GLY A 78 -12.03 6.87 -18.27
N LEU A 79 -10.79 6.44 -18.47
CA LEU A 79 -10.31 5.97 -19.78
C LEU A 79 -10.93 4.61 -20.16
N ILE A 80 -11.10 3.70 -19.19
CA ILE A 80 -11.79 2.42 -19.39
C ILE A 80 -13.26 2.66 -19.75
N ASP A 81 -13.95 3.54 -19.03
CA ASP A 81 -15.35 3.90 -19.31
C ASP A 81 -15.54 4.54 -20.70
N SER A 82 -14.53 5.27 -21.16
CA SER A 82 -14.50 5.88 -22.50
C SER A 82 -13.99 4.93 -23.60
N ASN A 83 -13.74 3.64 -23.28
CA ASN A 83 -13.14 2.64 -24.18
C ASN A 83 -11.81 3.08 -24.83
N ASN A 84 -11.05 3.95 -24.16
CA ASN A 84 -9.78 4.48 -24.68
C ASN A 84 -8.59 3.66 -24.16
N PHE A 85 -8.22 2.62 -24.92
CA PHE A 85 -7.13 1.70 -24.57
C PHE A 85 -5.80 1.99 -25.27
N GLY A 86 -5.64 3.19 -25.82
CA GLY A 86 -4.44 3.62 -26.55
C GLY A 86 -3.29 4.06 -25.62
N HIS A 87 -2.41 4.93 -26.14
CA HIS A 87 -1.25 5.45 -25.42
C HIS A 87 -1.59 6.07 -24.06
N LYS A 88 -2.70 6.83 -24.00
CA LYS A 88 -3.14 7.52 -22.78
C LYS A 88 -3.39 6.58 -21.60
N LEU A 89 -3.90 5.37 -21.85
CA LEU A 89 -4.12 4.39 -20.79
C LEU A 89 -2.80 3.85 -20.25
N VAL A 90 -1.85 3.57 -21.14
CA VAL A 90 -0.52 3.10 -20.75
C VAL A 90 0.20 4.15 -19.92
N GLU A 91 0.14 5.41 -20.34
CA GLU A 91 0.69 6.54 -19.59
C GLU A 91 0.05 6.69 -18.20
N ALA A 92 -1.28 6.59 -18.09
CA ALA A 92 -1.97 6.63 -16.81
C ALA A 92 -1.60 5.44 -15.90
N CYS A 93 -1.43 4.23 -16.45
CA CYS A 93 -0.95 3.07 -15.70
C CYS A 93 0.49 3.29 -15.18
N ASN A 94 1.36 3.86 -16.01
CA ASN A 94 2.73 4.17 -15.62
C ASN A 94 2.79 5.23 -14.51
N ASP A 95 1.94 6.26 -14.58
CA ASP A 95 1.81 7.28 -13.54
C ASP A 95 1.38 6.64 -12.21
N PHE A 96 0.40 5.73 -12.24
CA PHE A 96 0.00 4.97 -11.05
C PHE A 96 1.15 4.16 -10.45
N TYR A 97 1.88 3.37 -11.26
CA TYR A 97 3.00 2.55 -10.76
C TYR A 97 4.22 3.36 -10.31
N THR A 98 4.34 4.60 -10.77
CA THR A 98 5.37 5.53 -10.28
C THR A 98 4.99 6.10 -8.91
N ARG A 99 3.70 6.37 -8.68
CA ARG A 99 3.19 6.87 -7.40
C ARG A 99 3.09 5.78 -6.35
N ILE A 100 2.67 4.57 -6.73
CA ILE A 100 2.48 3.44 -5.82
C ILE A 100 3.48 2.34 -6.17
N PRO A 101 4.53 2.13 -5.35
CA PRO A 101 5.59 1.18 -5.64
C PRO A 101 5.05 -0.24 -5.80
N HIS A 102 5.35 -0.87 -6.94
CA HIS A 102 5.00 -2.25 -7.21
C HIS A 102 6.24 -3.06 -7.59
N ASP A 103 6.25 -4.34 -7.20
CA ASP A 103 7.28 -5.30 -7.59
C ASP A 103 6.74 -6.28 -8.63
N PHE A 104 7.16 -6.09 -9.88
CA PHE A 104 6.87 -6.98 -11.01
C PHE A 104 8.08 -7.84 -11.42
N GLY A 105 9.19 -7.77 -10.65
CA GLY A 105 10.47 -8.36 -11.02
C GLY A 105 10.98 -7.80 -12.36
N PHE A 106 11.39 -8.70 -13.27
CA PHE A 106 11.87 -8.35 -14.61
C PHE A 106 10.75 -8.22 -15.66
N LYS A 107 9.48 -8.33 -15.24
CA LYS A 107 8.34 -8.22 -16.15
C LYS A 107 7.93 -6.77 -16.31
N THR A 108 7.48 -6.43 -17.52
CA THR A 108 6.84 -5.13 -17.77
C THR A 108 5.58 -5.00 -16.90
N PRO A 109 5.38 -3.85 -16.21
CA PRO A 109 4.16 -3.61 -15.46
C PRO A 109 2.91 -3.84 -16.33
N PRO A 110 1.93 -4.63 -15.86
CA PRO A 110 0.73 -4.92 -16.63
C PRO A 110 -0.15 -3.68 -16.74
N ALA A 111 -0.77 -3.45 -17.91
CA ALA A 111 -1.75 -2.38 -18.05
C ALA A 111 -3.06 -2.73 -17.33
N ILE A 112 -3.62 -1.76 -16.61
CA ILE A 112 -4.93 -1.86 -15.94
C ILE A 112 -5.99 -1.53 -16.98
N ARG A 113 -6.80 -2.52 -17.38
CA ARG A 113 -7.75 -2.40 -18.52
C ARG A 113 -9.20 -2.68 -18.16
N THR A 114 -9.46 -3.20 -16.96
CA THR A 114 -10.79 -3.65 -16.56
C THR A 114 -11.18 -3.08 -15.21
N LYS A 115 -12.47 -2.85 -14.98
CA LYS A 115 -13.00 -2.39 -13.69
C LYS A 115 -12.61 -3.29 -12.51
N PRO A 116 -12.61 -4.63 -12.63
CA PRO A 116 -12.11 -5.51 -11.57
C PRO A 116 -10.65 -5.22 -11.18
N GLN A 117 -9.77 -4.97 -12.16
CA GLN A 117 -8.37 -4.63 -11.89
C GLN A 117 -8.25 -3.27 -11.19
N VAL A 118 -9.05 -2.28 -11.59
CA VAL A 118 -9.09 -0.98 -10.88
C VAL A 118 -9.53 -1.19 -9.42
N LYS A 119 -10.57 -1.99 -9.19
CA LYS A 119 -11.08 -2.29 -7.84
C LYS A 119 -10.03 -2.97 -6.96
N GLU A 120 -9.28 -3.92 -7.51
CA GLU A 120 -8.17 -4.57 -6.80
C GLU A 120 -7.09 -3.55 -6.39
N LYS A 121 -6.78 -2.58 -7.26
CA LYS A 121 -5.81 -1.52 -6.94
C LYS A 121 -6.36 -0.44 -6.01
N LEU A 122 -7.67 -0.22 -5.98
CA LEU A 122 -8.30 0.62 -4.96
C LEU A 122 -8.22 -0.04 -3.59
N GLN A 123 -8.51 -1.34 -3.49
CA GLN A 123 -8.40 -2.09 -2.24
C GLN A 123 -6.97 -2.07 -1.65
N LEU A 124 -5.94 -1.94 -2.49
CA LEU A 124 -4.56 -1.77 -2.02
C LEU A 124 -4.33 -0.43 -1.31
N LEU A 125 -5.12 0.60 -1.62
CA LEU A 125 -4.97 1.96 -1.08
C LEU A 125 -5.95 2.26 0.06
N GLU A 126 -6.85 1.33 0.40
CA GLU A 126 -7.74 1.41 1.56
C GLU A 126 -7.00 1.08 2.85
#